data_AF-A0A3D8HQJ1-F1
#
_entry.id   AF-A0A3D8HQJ1-F1
#
_cell.length_a   1.000
_cell.length_b   1.000
_cell.length_c   1.000
_cell.angle_alpha   90.00
_cell.angle_beta   90.00
_cell.angle_gamma   90.00
#
_symmetry.space_group_name_H-M   'P 1'
#
loop_
_entity.id
_entity.type
_entity.pdbx_description
1 polymer ?
#
loop_
_entity_poly.entity_id
_entity_poly.type
_entity_poly.pdbx_seq_one_letter_code
_entity_poly.pdbx_strand_id
1 'polypeptide(L)'
;MKKSGRISMFAGVAFGVALAGSLASLQALTTEQSAQIQKHKQDQTQRYIQDIQNAFKSRISSLESILKVILKAEQKNRSKTDNLIGSGYEHFYSKFKDKNENMKEIEKWHNETMQQTKTKARESAQKYGAISDFGAFEAALAKISSPFLAKLEQAKKELQSNEEQESIYREKMGWILQEFENEHTEIMAGAYDAFSEKIEAIHK
;
A
#
# COMPACT_ATOMS: atom_id res chain seq x y z
N MET A 1 -80.02 46.33 46.91
CA MET A 1 -80.10 46.47 45.44
C MET A 1 -78.74 46.14 44.84
N LYS A 2 -78.76 45.40 43.72
CA LYS A 2 -77.61 44.85 42.97
C LYS A 2 -76.67 45.95 42.43
N LYS A 3 -75.35 45.68 42.40
CA LYS A 3 -74.61 45.36 41.17
C LYS A 3 -73.24 44.75 41.49
N SER A 4 -72.96 43.68 40.76
CA SER A 4 -71.78 42.83 40.79
C SER A 4 -70.79 43.30 39.72
N GLY A 5 -69.49 43.09 39.93
CA GLY A 5 -68.44 43.31 38.94
C GLY A 5 -67.10 42.77 39.46
N ARG A 6 -66.73 41.57 39.03
CA ARG A 6 -65.46 40.86 39.28
C ARG A 6 -64.33 41.38 38.36
N ILE A 7 -63.07 41.09 38.72
CA ILE A 7 -61.93 40.54 37.91
C ILE A 7 -60.60 40.83 38.67
N SER A 8 -60.08 39.86 39.44
CA SER A 8 -58.80 39.09 39.27
C SER A 8 -57.53 39.94 39.02
N MET A 9 -56.53 40.01 39.90
CA MET A 9 -55.51 39.01 40.29
C MET A 9 -54.64 38.46 39.12
N PHE A 10 -53.32 38.69 39.24
CA PHE A 10 -52.15 38.17 38.50
C PHE A 10 -51.71 38.80 37.17
N ALA A 11 -50.52 39.42 37.19
CA ALA A 11 -49.43 39.26 36.22
C ALA A 11 -48.14 39.68 36.96
N GLY A 12 -47.16 38.84 37.23
CA GLY A 12 -46.65 37.73 36.43
C GLY A 12 -45.26 38.16 35.94
N VAL A 13 -44.23 37.88 36.75
CA VAL A 13 -42.83 38.00 36.33
C VAL A 13 -42.61 37.00 35.21
N ALA A 14 -42.54 37.49 33.98
CA ALA A 14 -42.16 36.68 32.82
C ALA A 14 -40.63 36.52 32.82
N PHE A 15 -40.11 35.63 33.68
CA PHE A 15 -38.85 34.95 33.40
C PHE A 15 -39.19 33.78 32.47
N GLY A 16 -39.08 34.00 31.17
CA GLY A 16 -39.45 33.01 30.18
C GLY A 16 -38.82 33.28 28.84
N VAL A 17 -38.01 32.31 28.39
CA VAL A 17 -37.53 32.09 27.02
C VAL A 17 -36.24 32.82 26.62
N ALA A 18 -35.11 32.35 27.15
CA ALA A 18 -33.82 32.41 26.48
C ALA A 18 -33.08 31.06 26.57
N LEU A 19 -33.76 29.95 26.29
CA LEU A 19 -33.16 28.60 26.29
C LEU A 19 -33.16 27.94 24.91
N ALA A 20 -34.05 28.33 23.99
CA ALA A 20 -34.13 27.75 22.65
C ALA A 20 -33.00 28.20 21.71
N GLY A 21 -32.52 29.45 21.82
CA GLY A 21 -31.40 29.95 21.01
C GLY A 21 -30.06 29.31 21.39
N SER A 22 -29.86 29.01 22.68
CA SER A 22 -28.62 28.43 23.18
C SER A 22 -28.39 26.99 22.70
N LEU A 23 -29.45 26.18 22.59
CA LEU A 23 -29.35 24.78 22.16
C LEU A 23 -29.06 24.66 20.66
N ALA A 24 -29.69 25.49 19.82
CA ALA A 24 -29.41 25.50 18.38
C ALA A 24 -28.00 26.03 18.08
N SER A 25 -27.55 27.07 18.80
CA SER A 25 -26.17 27.55 18.68
C SER A 25 -25.15 26.56 19.23
N LEU A 26 -25.44 25.83 20.32
CA LEU A 26 -24.57 24.76 20.82
C LEU A 26 -24.52 23.59 19.82
N GLN A 27 -25.65 23.16 19.27
CA GLN A 27 -25.69 22.11 18.24
C GLN A 27 -24.91 22.52 16.99
N ALA A 28 -25.07 23.76 16.50
CA ALA A 28 -24.30 24.29 15.38
C ALA A 28 -22.80 24.35 15.69
N LEU A 29 -22.40 24.84 16.87
CA LEU A 29 -21.00 24.89 17.31
C LEU A 29 -20.39 23.48 17.40
N THR A 30 -21.15 22.50 17.91
CA THR A 30 -20.71 21.09 17.97
C THR A 30 -20.62 20.44 16.59
N THR A 31 -21.43 20.89 15.63
CA THR A 31 -21.42 20.36 14.26
C THR A 31 -20.23 20.91 13.47
N GLU A 32 -19.94 22.20 13.61
CA GLU A 32 -18.75 22.83 13.02
C GLU A 32 -17.45 22.28 13.60
N GLN A 33 -17.36 22.10 14.92
CA GLN A 33 -16.20 21.46 15.57
C GLN A 33 -16.03 20.01 15.10
N SER A 34 -17.11 19.24 15.00
CA SER A 34 -17.05 17.86 14.50
C SER A 34 -16.60 17.79 13.04
N ALA A 35 -17.07 18.71 12.19
CA ALA A 35 -16.66 18.81 10.79
C ALA A 35 -15.17 19.20 10.66
N GLN A 36 -14.67 20.10 11.51
CA GLN A 36 -13.25 20.47 11.54
C GLN A 36 -12.37 19.29 11.97
N ILE A 37 -12.78 18.53 12.99
CA ILE A 37 -12.07 17.32 13.44
C ILE A 37 -12.02 16.28 12.33
N GLN A 38 -13.14 16.04 11.64
CA GLN A 38 -13.21 15.08 10.56
C GLN A 38 -12.32 15.48 9.37
N LYS A 39 -12.35 16.76 9.00
CA LYS A 39 -11.47 17.32 7.96
C LYS A 39 -9.99 17.18 8.34
N HIS A 40 -9.63 17.46 9.59
CA HIS A 40 -8.25 17.32 10.06
C HIS A 40 -7.75 15.86 9.98
N LYS A 41 -8.57 14.89 10.39
CA LYS A 41 -8.26 13.46 10.25
C LYS A 41 -8.08 13.07 8.78
N GLN A 42 -8.95 13.55 7.90
CA GLN A 42 -8.85 13.29 6.46
C GLN A 42 -7.56 13.88 5.85
N ASP A 43 -7.20 15.12 6.21
CA ASP A 43 -5.96 15.75 5.76
C ASP A 43 -4.72 14.99 6.25
N GLN A 44 -4.74 14.49 7.50
CA GLN A 44 -3.67 13.65 8.03
C GLN A 44 -3.55 12.33 7.26
N THR A 45 -4.67 11.64 7.04
CA THR A 45 -4.71 10.38 6.28
C THR A 45 -4.13 10.57 4.87
N GLN A 46 -4.51 11.62 4.15
CA GLN A 46 -3.99 11.88 2.81
C GLN A 46 -2.48 12.16 2.80
N ARG A 47 -1.96 12.90 3.79
CA ARG A 47 -0.51 13.14 3.91
C ARG A 47 0.26 11.84 4.13
N TYR A 48 -0.22 10.97 5.03
CA TYR A 48 0.44 9.69 5.27
C TYR A 48 0.38 8.77 4.04
N ILE A 49 -0.75 8.72 3.35
CA ILE A 49 -0.88 7.98 2.09
C ILE A 49 0.16 8.47 1.09
N GLN A 50 0.33 9.79 0.96
CA GLN A 50 1.34 10.36 0.06
C GLN A 50 2.77 9.99 0.49
N ASP A 51 3.08 10.00 1.78
CA ASP A 51 4.40 9.60 2.30
C ASP A 51 4.70 8.13 2.01
N ILE A 52 3.72 7.24 2.22
CA ILE A 52 3.85 5.81 1.88
C ILE A 52 4.07 5.64 0.38
N GLN A 53 3.31 6.34 -0.46
CA GLN A 53 3.48 6.31 -1.92
C GLN A 53 4.86 6.82 -2.35
N ASN A 54 5.38 7.86 -1.70
CA ASN A 54 6.71 8.40 -1.99
C ASN A 54 7.83 7.41 -1.61
N ALA A 55 7.73 6.81 -0.42
CA ALA A 55 8.66 5.77 0.03
C ALA A 55 8.61 4.54 -0.90
N PHE A 56 7.40 4.11 -1.26
CA PHE A 56 7.17 3.04 -2.22
C PHE A 56 7.82 3.34 -3.57
N LYS A 57 7.55 4.53 -4.13
CA LYS A 57 8.15 4.98 -5.40
C LYS A 57 9.67 4.98 -5.36
N SER A 58 10.27 5.42 -4.26
CA SER A 58 11.72 5.40 -4.08
C SER A 58 12.27 3.97 -4.11
N ARG A 59 11.65 3.04 -3.38
CA ARG A 59 12.04 1.62 -3.37
C ARG A 59 11.90 0.97 -4.74
N ILE A 60 10.79 1.20 -5.44
CA ILE A 60 10.60 0.70 -6.82
C ILE A 60 11.64 1.28 -7.78
N SER A 61 11.94 2.57 -7.68
CA SER A 61 12.96 3.21 -8.53
C SER A 61 14.36 2.64 -8.28
N SER A 62 14.69 2.36 -7.01
CA SER A 62 15.93 1.69 -6.63
C SER A 62 16.00 0.28 -7.22
N LEU A 63 14.93 -0.50 -7.03
CA LEU A 63 14.83 -1.87 -7.56
C LEU A 63 14.99 -1.90 -9.08
N GLU A 64 14.33 -0.99 -9.80
CA GLU A 64 14.47 -0.84 -11.25
C GLU A 64 15.89 -0.47 -11.67
N SER A 65 16.58 0.38 -10.90
CA SER A 65 17.97 0.75 -11.18
C SER A 65 18.91 -0.44 -11.05
N ILE A 66 18.76 -1.23 -9.97
CA ILE A 66 19.56 -2.43 -9.73
C ILE A 66 19.32 -3.46 -10.83
N LEU A 67 18.06 -3.72 -11.20
CA LEU A 67 17.71 -4.65 -12.28
C LEU A 67 18.42 -4.28 -13.58
N LYS A 68 18.40 -3.00 -13.97
CA LYS A 68 19.09 -2.53 -15.19
C LYS A 68 20.60 -2.79 -15.15
N VAL A 69 21.24 -2.60 -13.99
CA VAL A 69 22.68 -2.83 -13.84
C VAL A 69 22.98 -4.32 -13.97
N ILE A 70 22.21 -5.17 -13.29
CA ILE A 70 22.39 -6.62 -13.32
C ILE A 70 22.15 -7.17 -14.72
N LEU A 71 21.05 -6.81 -15.39
CA LEU A 71 20.78 -7.25 -16.77
C LEU A 71 21.93 -6.92 -17.72
N LYS A 72 22.48 -5.70 -17.65
CA LYS A 72 23.62 -5.27 -18.47
C LYS A 72 24.90 -6.04 -18.13
N ALA A 73 25.15 -6.29 -16.85
CA ALA A 73 26.33 -7.03 -16.41
C ALA A 73 26.27 -8.49 -16.86
N GLU A 74 25.11 -9.12 -16.71
CA GLU A 74 24.89 -10.52 -17.07
C GLU A 74 24.94 -10.73 -18.57
N GLN A 75 24.34 -9.84 -19.36
CA GLN A 75 24.42 -9.92 -20.82
C GLN A 75 25.88 -9.89 -21.32
N LYS A 76 26.76 -9.10 -20.69
CA LYS A 76 28.19 -9.05 -21.03
C LYS A 76 28.95 -10.31 -20.62
N ASN A 77 28.49 -10.99 -19.57
CA ASN A 77 29.14 -12.17 -19.01
C ASN A 77 28.51 -13.49 -19.48
N ARG A 78 27.49 -13.44 -20.35
CA ARG A 78 26.75 -14.61 -20.83
C ARG A 78 27.65 -15.77 -21.25
N SER A 79 28.62 -15.52 -22.15
CA SER A 79 29.53 -16.55 -22.65
C SER A 79 30.40 -17.20 -21.56
N LYS A 80 30.75 -16.45 -20.50
CA LYS A 80 31.51 -16.98 -19.36
C LYS A 80 30.63 -17.84 -18.46
N THR A 81 29.37 -17.44 -18.28
CA THR A 81 28.40 -18.18 -17.48
C THR A 81 28.01 -19.49 -18.17
N ASP A 82 27.82 -19.48 -19.49
CA ASP A 82 27.45 -20.67 -20.26
C ASP A 82 28.58 -21.72 -20.32
N ASN A 83 29.84 -21.31 -20.30
CA ASN A 83 30.97 -22.22 -20.46
C ASN A 83 31.36 -23.02 -19.21
N LEU A 84 30.71 -22.80 -18.05
CA LEU A 84 30.87 -23.45 -16.72
C LEU A 84 32.32 -23.65 -16.21
N ILE A 85 33.13 -24.41 -16.94
CA ILE A 85 34.48 -24.88 -16.66
C ILE A 85 35.46 -23.71 -16.46
N GLY A 86 36.06 -23.65 -15.28
CA GLY A 86 37.06 -22.63 -14.93
C GLY A 86 36.46 -21.25 -14.61
N SER A 87 35.13 -21.14 -14.58
CA SER A 87 34.45 -19.92 -14.14
C SER A 87 34.29 -19.92 -12.61
N GLY A 88 34.29 -18.73 -12.00
CA GLY A 88 33.91 -18.60 -10.58
C GLY A 88 32.48 -19.07 -10.27
N TYR A 89 31.66 -19.34 -11.29
CA TYR A 89 30.29 -19.83 -11.18
C TYR A 89 30.18 -21.36 -11.05
N GLU A 90 31.21 -22.11 -11.41
CA GLU A 90 31.23 -23.58 -11.34
C GLU A 90 30.90 -24.09 -9.93
N HIS A 91 31.45 -23.43 -8.90
CA HIS A 91 31.20 -23.76 -7.49
C HIS A 91 29.77 -23.46 -7.02
N PHE A 92 29.10 -22.49 -7.65
CA PHE A 92 27.77 -22.05 -7.22
C PHE A 92 26.64 -22.71 -8.01
N TYR A 93 26.91 -23.18 -9.24
CA TYR A 93 25.90 -23.75 -10.13
C TYR A 93 25.16 -24.96 -9.52
N SER A 94 25.89 -25.90 -8.91
CA SER A 94 25.28 -27.06 -8.24
C SER A 94 24.33 -26.66 -7.11
N LYS A 95 24.62 -25.55 -6.41
CA LYS A 95 23.75 -25.01 -5.35
C LYS A 95 22.51 -24.30 -5.88
N PHE A 96 22.46 -23.90 -7.15
CA PHE A 96 21.27 -23.27 -7.73
C PHE A 96 20.24 -24.32 -8.16
N LYS A 97 20.70 -25.44 -8.72
CA LYS A 97 19.84 -26.51 -9.20
C LYS A 97 18.92 -27.09 -8.10
N ASP A 98 19.47 -27.35 -6.92
CA ASP A 98 18.72 -27.90 -5.78
C ASP A 98 17.77 -26.88 -5.12
N LYS A 99 17.94 -25.59 -5.40
CA LYS A 99 17.09 -24.56 -4.79
C LYS A 99 15.81 -24.29 -5.62
N ASN A 100 15.63 -24.88 -6.80
CA ASN A 100 14.51 -24.54 -7.68
C ASN A 100 13.15 -24.91 -7.05
N GLU A 101 13.11 -25.98 -6.27
CA GLU A 101 11.94 -26.32 -5.43
C GLU A 101 11.75 -25.29 -4.31
N ASN A 102 12.83 -24.87 -3.64
CA ASN A 102 12.78 -23.80 -2.64
C ASN A 102 12.28 -22.46 -3.23
N MET A 103 12.54 -22.17 -4.50
CA MET A 103 12.06 -20.91 -5.12
C MET A 103 10.56 -20.83 -5.24
N LYS A 104 9.90 -21.93 -5.61
CA LYS A 104 8.44 -21.95 -5.68
C LYS A 104 7.82 -21.77 -4.29
N GLU A 105 8.46 -22.30 -3.25
CA GLU A 105 8.04 -22.11 -1.87
C GLU A 105 8.26 -20.67 -1.40
N ILE A 106 9.41 -20.07 -1.73
CA ILE A 106 9.71 -18.66 -1.44
C ILE A 106 8.69 -17.75 -2.15
N GLU A 107 8.49 -17.92 -3.46
CA GLU A 107 7.49 -17.18 -4.24
C GLU A 107 6.10 -17.28 -3.60
N LYS A 108 5.69 -18.50 -3.24
CA LYS A 108 4.41 -18.73 -2.55
C LYS A 108 4.34 -17.97 -1.24
N TRP A 109 5.39 -18.00 -0.42
CA TRP A 109 5.44 -17.28 0.85
C TRP A 109 5.32 -15.76 0.68
N HIS A 110 6.02 -15.17 -0.30
CA HIS A 110 5.90 -13.73 -0.59
C HIS A 110 4.48 -13.37 -1.04
N ASN A 111 3.90 -14.17 -1.94
CA ASN A 111 2.54 -13.97 -2.42
C ASN A 111 1.50 -14.07 -1.30
N GLU A 112 1.61 -15.08 -0.44
CA GLU A 112 0.74 -15.25 0.73
C GLU A 112 0.86 -14.04 1.68
N THR A 113 2.09 -13.62 1.97
CA THR A 113 2.37 -12.46 2.84
C THR A 113 1.76 -11.18 2.25
N MET A 114 1.93 -10.93 0.95
CA MET A 114 1.34 -9.77 0.29
C MET A 114 -0.19 -9.81 0.31
N GLN A 115 -0.82 -10.96 0.09
CA GLN A 115 -2.28 -11.07 0.17
C GLN A 115 -2.81 -10.88 1.60
N GLN A 116 -2.10 -11.38 2.60
CA GLN A 116 -2.46 -11.21 4.02
C GLN A 116 -2.40 -9.73 4.43
N THR A 117 -1.29 -9.05 4.13
CA THR A 117 -1.10 -7.63 4.44
C THR A 117 -2.09 -6.74 3.69
N LYS A 118 -2.36 -7.04 2.41
CA LYS A 118 -3.41 -6.37 1.62
C LYS A 118 -4.80 -6.55 2.24
N THR A 119 -5.14 -7.77 2.64
CA THR A 119 -6.43 -8.07 3.29
C THR A 119 -6.58 -7.27 4.58
N LYS A 120 -5.56 -7.30 5.44
CA LYS A 120 -5.54 -6.52 6.69
C LYS A 120 -5.66 -5.01 6.45
N ALA A 121 -4.98 -4.47 5.44
CA ALA A 121 -5.07 -3.06 5.06
C ALA A 121 -6.50 -2.70 4.61
N ARG A 122 -7.13 -3.56 3.81
CA ARG A 122 -8.52 -3.40 3.36
C ARG A 122 -9.50 -3.46 4.52
N GLU A 123 -9.34 -4.43 5.43
CA GLU A 123 -10.19 -4.58 6.62
C GLU A 123 -10.07 -3.38 7.56
N SER A 124 -8.85 -2.88 7.78
CA SER A 124 -8.61 -1.63 8.52
C SER A 124 -9.32 -0.45 7.84
N ALA A 125 -9.16 -0.30 6.52
CA ALA A 125 -9.84 0.73 5.76
C ALA A 125 -11.37 0.66 5.90
N GLN A 126 -11.95 -0.54 5.84
CA GLN A 126 -13.39 -0.74 6.03
C GLN A 126 -13.83 -0.36 7.45
N LYS A 127 -13.09 -0.82 8.47
CA LYS A 127 -13.38 -0.56 9.88
C LYS A 127 -13.43 0.93 10.21
N TYR A 128 -12.56 1.74 9.62
CA TYR A 128 -12.45 3.17 9.91
C TYR A 128 -13.05 4.08 8.83
N GLY A 129 -13.78 3.53 7.86
CA GLY A 129 -14.47 4.31 6.83
C GLY A 129 -13.56 4.92 5.75
N ALA A 130 -12.35 4.39 5.59
CA ALA A 130 -11.31 4.83 4.65
C ALA A 130 -11.20 3.95 3.39
N ILE A 131 -12.26 3.21 3.02
CA ILE A 131 -12.20 2.24 1.90
C ILE A 131 -11.95 2.91 0.54
N SER A 132 -12.44 4.13 0.35
CA SER A 132 -12.16 4.91 -0.87
C SER A 132 -10.69 5.30 -0.95
N ASP A 133 -10.10 5.69 0.18
CA ASP A 133 -8.69 6.05 0.28
C ASP A 133 -7.78 4.85 0.02
N PHE A 134 -8.15 3.67 0.54
CA PHE A 134 -7.47 2.41 0.23
C PHE A 134 -7.52 2.08 -1.28
N GLY A 135 -8.68 2.23 -1.93
CA GLY A 135 -8.80 2.00 -3.38
C GLY A 135 -7.93 2.95 -4.21
N ALA A 136 -7.89 4.24 -3.84
CA ALA A 136 -7.02 5.21 -4.49
C ALA A 136 -5.53 4.90 -4.24
N PHE A 137 -5.19 4.48 -3.02
CA PHE A 137 -3.85 4.06 -2.65
C PHE A 137 -3.39 2.85 -3.47
N GLU A 138 -4.20 1.80 -3.56
CA GLU A 138 -3.88 0.59 -4.33
C GLU A 138 -3.67 0.91 -5.82
N ALA A 139 -4.53 1.74 -6.40
CA ALA A 139 -4.38 2.18 -7.78
C ALA A 139 -3.07 2.97 -8.01
N ALA A 140 -2.68 3.79 -7.03
CA ALA A 140 -1.41 4.52 -7.10
C ALA A 140 -0.19 3.58 -7.02
N LEU A 141 -0.19 2.59 -6.11
CA LEU A 141 0.89 1.59 -6.03
C LEU A 141 1.02 0.80 -7.34
N ALA A 142 -0.10 0.37 -7.93
CA ALA A 142 -0.12 -0.32 -9.21
C ALA A 142 0.46 0.55 -10.33
N LYS A 143 0.06 1.83 -10.40
CA LYS A 143 0.59 2.79 -11.37
C LYS A 143 2.09 3.02 -11.22
N ILE A 144 2.59 3.11 -9.98
CA ILE A 144 4.02 3.28 -9.69
C ILE A 144 4.82 2.03 -10.09
N SER A 145 4.26 0.82 -9.85
CA SER A 145 4.93 -0.46 -10.14
C SER A 145 4.94 -0.83 -11.61
N SER A 146 3.94 -0.38 -12.39
CA SER A 146 3.71 -0.83 -13.76
C SER A 146 4.96 -0.74 -14.67
N PRO A 147 5.76 0.35 -14.68
CA PRO A 147 6.95 0.42 -15.51
C PRO A 147 8.04 -0.61 -15.14
N PHE A 148 8.19 -0.90 -13.85
CA PHE A 148 9.15 -1.90 -13.37
C PHE A 148 8.70 -3.31 -13.78
N LEU A 149 7.44 -3.65 -13.54
CA LEU A 149 6.87 -4.96 -13.90
C LEU A 149 6.95 -5.23 -15.40
N ALA A 150 6.69 -4.22 -16.24
CA ALA A 150 6.82 -4.34 -17.68
C ALA A 150 8.25 -4.69 -18.12
N LYS A 151 9.27 -4.11 -17.48
CA LYS A 151 10.68 -4.40 -17.78
C LYS A 151 11.08 -5.79 -17.34
N LEU A 152 10.60 -6.21 -16.17
CA LEU A 152 10.85 -7.54 -15.67
C LEU A 152 10.24 -8.60 -16.59
N GLU A 153 8.97 -8.41 -16.99
CA GLU A 153 8.27 -9.30 -17.91
C GLU A 153 8.96 -9.37 -19.28
N GLN A 154 9.44 -8.23 -19.79
CA GLN A 154 10.23 -8.20 -21.01
C GLN A 154 11.52 -9.02 -20.87
N ALA A 155 12.26 -8.85 -19.77
CA ALA A 155 13.49 -9.60 -19.52
C ALA A 155 13.21 -11.13 -19.44
N LYS A 156 12.10 -11.53 -18.81
CA LYS A 156 11.68 -12.94 -18.78
C LYS A 156 11.39 -13.50 -20.18
N LYS A 157 10.68 -12.75 -21.02
CA LYS A 157 10.40 -13.15 -22.41
C LYS A 157 11.66 -13.31 -23.25
N GLU A 158 12.61 -12.38 -23.11
CA GLU A 158 13.90 -12.43 -23.81
C GLU A 158 14.74 -13.66 -23.42
N LEU A 159 14.59 -14.17 -22.19
CA LEU A 159 15.23 -15.42 -21.76
C LEU A 159 14.55 -16.68 -22.36
N GLN A 160 13.24 -16.63 -22.58
CA GLN A 160 12.45 -17.75 -23.09
C GLN A 160 12.55 -17.91 -24.62
N SER A 161 12.71 -16.82 -25.38
CA SER A 161 12.61 -16.81 -26.85
C SER A 161 13.82 -17.36 -27.63
N ASN A 162 14.96 -17.63 -26.98
CA ASN A 162 16.05 -18.35 -27.63
C ASN A 162 15.75 -19.85 -27.52
N GLU A 163 15.27 -20.57 -28.51
CA GLU A 163 15.15 -22.02 -28.38
C GLU A 163 16.51 -22.70 -28.61
N GLU A 164 16.72 -23.85 -27.95
CA GLU A 164 17.89 -24.74 -27.98
C GLU A 164 18.88 -24.61 -26.79
N GLN A 165 18.92 -25.70 -26.02
CA GLN A 165 19.75 -26.05 -24.85
C GLN A 165 19.44 -25.38 -23.49
N GLU A 166 19.35 -26.25 -22.46
CA GLU A 166 19.56 -25.87 -21.06
C GLU A 166 20.86 -25.08 -20.96
N SER A 167 20.74 -23.81 -20.57
CA SER A 167 21.87 -22.90 -20.44
C SER A 167 21.95 -22.46 -18.98
N ILE A 168 23.14 -22.62 -18.38
CA ILE A 168 23.44 -22.18 -17.02
C ILE A 168 23.14 -20.70 -16.85
N TYR A 169 23.39 -19.91 -17.91
CA TYR A 169 23.02 -18.50 -17.94
C TYR A 169 21.51 -18.30 -17.77
N ARG A 170 20.66 -19.07 -18.46
CA ARG A 170 19.21 -18.93 -18.33
C ARG A 170 18.71 -19.30 -16.96
N GLU A 171 19.23 -20.39 -16.39
CA GLU A 171 18.87 -20.80 -15.05
C GLU A 171 19.21 -19.67 -14.07
N LYS A 172 20.47 -19.22 -14.06
CA LYS A 172 20.91 -18.09 -13.23
C LYS A 172 20.07 -16.82 -13.44
N MET A 173 19.74 -16.49 -14.68
CA MET A 173 18.94 -15.31 -14.97
C MET A 173 17.48 -15.47 -14.52
N GLY A 174 16.90 -16.66 -14.63
CA GLY A 174 15.57 -16.96 -14.08
C GLY A 174 15.54 -16.76 -12.57
N TRP A 175 16.56 -17.25 -11.87
CA TRP A 175 16.77 -17.03 -10.43
C TRP A 175 16.80 -15.54 -10.06
N ILE A 176 17.65 -14.78 -10.76
CA ILE A 176 17.78 -13.34 -10.52
C ILE A 176 16.43 -12.65 -10.74
N LEU A 177 15.75 -12.90 -11.87
CA LEU A 177 14.49 -12.23 -12.17
C LEU A 177 13.38 -12.57 -11.18
N GLN A 178 13.34 -13.80 -10.69
CA GLN A 178 12.39 -14.21 -9.65
C GLN A 178 12.66 -13.50 -8.31
N GLU A 179 13.94 -13.31 -7.94
CA GLU A 179 14.28 -12.54 -6.74
C GLU A 179 13.76 -11.09 -6.82
N PHE A 180 13.84 -10.47 -8.00
CA PHE A 180 13.27 -9.14 -8.23
C PHE A 180 11.74 -9.10 -8.08
N GLU A 181 11.02 -10.20 -8.37
CA GLU A 181 9.58 -10.30 -8.11
C GLU A 181 9.27 -10.46 -6.63
N ASN A 182 10.07 -11.27 -5.95
CA ASN A 182 9.97 -11.48 -4.52
C ASN A 182 10.17 -10.15 -3.78
N GLU A 183 11.25 -9.42 -4.09
CA GLU A 183 11.52 -8.09 -3.52
C GLU A 183 10.40 -7.09 -3.86
N HIS A 184 9.87 -7.09 -5.09
CA HIS A 184 8.72 -6.26 -5.44
C HIS A 184 7.50 -6.58 -4.57
N THR A 185 7.22 -7.86 -4.37
CA THR A 185 6.10 -8.35 -3.57
C THR A 185 6.25 -7.95 -2.10
N GLU A 186 7.47 -8.00 -1.54
CA GLU A 186 7.76 -7.48 -0.19
C GLU A 186 7.57 -5.97 -0.09
N ILE A 187 7.99 -5.21 -1.08
CA ILE A 187 7.79 -3.75 -1.12
C ILE A 187 6.28 -3.43 -1.13
N MET A 188 5.48 -4.19 -1.89
CA MET A 188 4.03 -4.09 -1.89
C MET A 188 3.43 -4.42 -0.51
N ALA A 189 3.83 -5.54 0.09
CA ALA A 189 3.35 -5.96 1.40
C ALA A 189 3.64 -4.90 2.48
N GLY A 190 4.85 -4.36 2.51
CA GLY A 190 5.25 -3.32 3.45
C GLY A 190 4.46 -2.01 3.26
N ALA A 191 4.03 -1.69 2.04
CA ALA A 191 3.18 -0.53 1.79
C ALA A 191 1.75 -0.75 2.35
N TYR A 192 1.20 -1.95 2.22
CA TYR A 192 -0.10 -2.30 2.81
C TYR A 192 -0.06 -2.30 4.34
N ASP A 193 0.98 -2.86 4.95
CA ASP A 193 1.15 -2.82 6.41
C ASP A 193 1.25 -1.39 6.92
N ALA A 194 2.08 -0.56 6.29
CA ALA A 194 2.21 0.85 6.66
C ALA A 194 0.87 1.59 6.54
N PHE A 195 0.09 1.31 5.50
CA PHE A 195 -1.25 1.87 5.36
C PHE A 195 -2.16 1.44 6.53
N SER A 196 -2.22 0.14 6.82
CA SER A 196 -3.04 -0.43 7.89
C SER A 196 -2.73 0.20 9.25
N GLU A 197 -1.44 0.28 9.59
CA GLU A 197 -0.96 0.85 10.86
C GLU A 197 -1.28 2.33 11.00
N LYS A 198 -1.12 3.11 9.93
CA LYS A 198 -1.37 4.56 9.96
C LYS A 198 -2.85 4.88 10.04
N ILE A 199 -3.70 4.16 9.30
CA ILE A 199 -5.15 4.32 9.41
C ILE A 199 -5.62 3.97 10.82
N GLU A 200 -5.13 2.87 11.40
CA GLU A 200 -5.45 2.52 12.79
C GLU A 200 -5.03 3.60 13.77
N ALA A 201 -3.86 4.20 13.61
CA ALA A 201 -3.35 5.22 14.54
C ALA A 201 -4.13 6.54 14.52
N ILE A 202 -4.70 6.94 13.37
CA ILE A 202 -5.43 8.21 13.22
C ILE A 202 -6.89 8.08 13.73
N HIS A 203 -7.44 6.88 13.62
CA HIS A 203 -8.86 6.63 13.85
C HIS A 203 -9.18 5.89 15.17
N LYS A 204 -8.19 5.29 15.84
CA LYS A 204 -8.28 4.87 17.25
C LYS A 204 -8.31 6.08 18.19
#